data_AF-A0A074X0Z4-F1
#
_entry.id   AF-A0A074X0Z4-F1
#
_cell.length_a   1.000
_cell.length_b   1.000
_cell.length_c   1.000
_cell.angle_alpha   90.00
_cell.angle_beta   90.00
_cell.angle_gamma   90.00
#
_symmetry.space_group_name_H-M   'P 1'
#
loop_
_entity.id
_entity.type
_entity.pdbx_description
1 polymer ?
#
loop_
_entity_poly.entity_id
_entity_poly.type
_entity_poly.pdbx_seq_one_letter_code
_entity_poly.pdbx_strand_id
1 'polypeptide(L)'
;MPGVPSGRGCEGCRKQKKKTMTPLVDLKYNLAWAFGPFLEHVPQRLGRSSALDAAAKAVVAAHSSHCISRRQVSPNALVDYSRALAHLRLAVNDIVTAQTPEILCAIQLLLICQALIGSENRWTGHAEGAARILKARGYRATEVHDDFEAGVIASLSASMLFEGIFNPNMNYPGCIMMRCFSLIPGHLIRGRKMIFEEPGLVADVELNHQKLQALTSASRQCLEQTKASSDTQRPDSTAYAHALYQRAHSINVAVLVLLNRVLYAIDVTSSRDLSQEAEQRSSELLTLTLEAERYAPLGNSYASLCLCAAWIGSSDHDQKTLVESLLLDFYNRNQTAMLVDVLRFKVQELDDLRTARSALSSATSSWLESQDFPC
;
A
#
# COMPACT_ATOMS: atom_id res chain seq x y z
N MET A 1 -36.61 25.65 18.72
CA MET A 1 -36.73 24.57 17.71
C MET A 1 -36.37 23.25 18.37
N PRO A 2 -37.26 22.25 18.40
CA PRO A 2 -36.95 20.93 18.95
C PRO A 2 -36.19 20.08 17.92
N GLY A 3 -35.14 19.39 18.36
CA GLY A 3 -34.57 18.24 17.65
C GLY A 3 -33.33 18.49 16.79
N VAL A 4 -32.22 18.91 17.38
CA VAL A 4 -30.89 18.56 16.83
C VAL A 4 -30.55 17.17 17.38
N PRO A 5 -30.40 16.12 16.54
CA PRO A 5 -30.00 14.81 17.02
C PRO A 5 -28.62 14.93 17.68
N SER A 6 -28.56 14.68 19.00
CA SER A 6 -27.27 14.54 19.67
C SER A 6 -26.48 13.44 18.98
N GLY A 7 -25.27 13.76 18.52
CA GLY A 7 -24.39 12.88 17.74
C GLY A 7 -23.88 11.63 18.47
N ARG A 8 -24.55 11.16 19.53
CA ARG A 8 -24.19 9.89 20.17
C ARG A 8 -24.71 8.76 19.28
N GLY A 9 -23.80 8.11 18.53
CA GLY A 9 -24.13 6.91 17.77
C GLY A 9 -24.89 5.89 18.64
N CYS A 10 -26.07 5.45 18.21
CA CYS A 10 -26.92 4.56 18.99
C CYS A 10 -26.26 3.19 19.25
N GLU A 11 -26.71 2.50 20.29
CA GLU A 11 -26.25 1.16 20.68
C GLU A 11 -26.27 0.16 19.51
N GLY A 12 -27.30 0.23 18.66
CA GLY A 12 -27.44 -0.61 17.46
C GLY A 12 -26.31 -0.39 16.46
N CYS A 13 -25.96 0.87 16.16
CA CYS A 13 -24.84 1.23 15.29
C CYS A 13 -23.51 0.73 15.87
N ARG A 14 -23.32 0.81 17.19
CA ARG A 14 -22.11 0.29 17.87
C ARG A 14 -22.00 -1.23 17.71
N LYS A 15 -23.09 -1.96 17.92
CA LYS A 15 -23.13 -3.43 17.77
C LYS A 15 -22.86 -3.87 16.33
N GLN A 16 -23.44 -3.18 15.34
CA GLN A 16 -23.19 -3.49 13.93
C GLN A 16 -21.74 -3.21 13.54
N LYS A 17 -21.19 -2.04 13.92
CA LYS A 17 -19.78 -1.68 13.68
C LYS A 17 -18.81 -2.67 14.34
N LYS A 18 -19.08 -3.10 15.58
CA LYS A 18 -18.27 -4.09 16.30
C LYS A 18 -18.16 -5.41 15.52
N LYS A 19 -19.26 -5.91 14.95
CA LYS A 19 -19.24 -7.17 14.16
C LYS A 19 -18.34 -7.08 12.92
N THR A 20 -18.29 -5.92 12.26
CA THR A 20 -17.49 -5.74 11.03
C THR A 20 -16.00 -5.50 11.31
N MET A 21 -15.66 -5.08 12.53
CA MET A 21 -14.32 -4.59 12.90
C MET A 21 -13.54 -5.56 13.81
N THR A 22 -14.11 -6.70 14.20
CA THR A 22 -13.43 -7.67 15.09
C THR A 22 -12.68 -8.79 14.34
N PRO A 23 -11.56 -9.32 14.89
CA PRO A 23 -10.75 -10.39 14.31
C PRO A 23 -11.47 -11.73 14.03
N LEU A 24 -12.60 -11.99 14.68
CA LEU A 24 -13.35 -13.25 14.61
C LEU A 24 -14.17 -13.44 13.30
N VAL A 25 -14.03 -12.52 12.34
CA VAL A 25 -14.68 -12.60 11.02
C VAL A 25 -13.74 -13.28 10.03
N ASP A 26 -14.30 -14.14 9.18
CA ASP A 26 -13.65 -14.68 7.98
C ASP A 26 -12.78 -13.59 7.32
N LEU A 27 -11.48 -13.90 7.12
CA LEU A 27 -10.50 -12.96 6.57
C LEU A 27 -10.95 -12.34 5.24
N LYS A 28 -11.82 -13.05 4.50
CA LYS A 28 -12.47 -12.56 3.29
C LYS A 28 -13.17 -11.22 3.43
N TYR A 29 -13.66 -10.89 4.63
CA TYR A 29 -14.49 -9.71 4.88
C TYR A 29 -14.03 -8.89 6.09
N ASN A 30 -12.86 -9.18 6.65
CA ASN A 30 -12.40 -8.55 7.88
C ASN A 30 -11.74 -7.19 7.60
N LEU A 31 -12.38 -6.09 8.05
CA LEU A 31 -11.84 -4.74 7.85
C LEU A 31 -10.55 -4.51 8.67
N ALA A 32 -10.49 -5.00 9.91
CA ALA A 32 -9.32 -4.84 10.77
C ALA A 32 -8.11 -5.59 10.21
N TRP A 33 -8.35 -6.77 9.63
CA TRP A 33 -7.35 -7.44 8.82
C TRP A 33 -6.89 -6.55 7.67
N ALA A 34 -7.80 -6.14 6.79
CA ALA A 34 -7.43 -5.46 5.55
C ALA A 34 -6.74 -4.11 5.78
N PHE A 35 -7.26 -3.30 6.70
CA PHE A 35 -6.85 -1.91 6.87
C PHE A 35 -6.15 -1.61 8.20
N GLY A 36 -6.22 -2.49 9.19
CA GLY A 36 -5.42 -2.41 10.41
C GLY A 36 -6.23 -2.48 11.71
N PRO A 37 -5.57 -2.88 12.82
CA PRO A 37 -6.21 -3.20 14.10
C PRO A 37 -6.82 -1.98 14.82
N PHE A 38 -6.45 -0.75 14.44
CA PHE A 38 -7.05 0.47 15.01
C PHE A 38 -8.58 0.49 14.87
N LEU A 39 -9.13 -0.20 13.86
CA LEU A 39 -10.56 -0.29 13.60
C LEU A 39 -11.33 -0.91 14.78
N GLU A 40 -10.70 -1.77 15.59
CA GLU A 40 -11.31 -2.37 16.78
C GLU A 40 -11.65 -1.33 17.86
N HIS A 41 -10.93 -0.21 17.87
CA HIS A 41 -11.12 0.88 18.84
C HIS A 41 -12.15 1.91 18.39
N VAL A 42 -12.53 1.92 17.10
CA VAL A 42 -13.47 2.90 16.54
C VAL A 42 -14.83 2.89 17.26
N PRO A 43 -15.47 1.74 17.57
CA PRO A 43 -16.76 1.74 18.26
C PRO A 43 -16.76 2.47 19.60
N GLN A 44 -15.65 2.44 20.34
CA GLN A 44 -15.51 3.10 21.66
C GLN A 44 -15.35 4.63 21.53
N ARG A 45 -14.96 5.11 20.35
CA ARG A 45 -14.74 6.54 20.06
C ARG A 45 -15.94 7.22 19.41
N LEU A 46 -16.99 6.46 19.06
CA LEU A 46 -18.20 7.02 18.47
C LEU A 46 -18.92 7.96 19.44
N GLY A 47 -19.37 9.11 18.92
CA GLY A 47 -19.95 10.22 19.67
C GLY A 47 -18.94 11.29 20.09
N ARG A 48 -17.64 11.11 19.84
CA ARG A 48 -16.61 12.13 20.08
C ARG A 48 -16.47 13.13 18.93
N SER A 49 -16.83 12.75 17.72
CA SER A 49 -16.73 13.60 16.52
C SER A 49 -17.81 13.22 15.50
N SER A 50 -18.53 14.23 15.01
CA SER A 50 -19.56 14.03 13.98
C SER A 50 -18.98 13.52 12.66
N ALA A 51 -17.76 13.93 12.32
CA ALA A 51 -17.04 13.44 11.14
C ALA A 51 -16.68 11.96 11.27
N LEU A 52 -16.16 11.53 12.43
CA LEU A 52 -15.86 10.12 12.70
C LEU A 52 -17.13 9.27 12.66
N ASP A 53 -18.22 9.75 13.27
CA ASP A 53 -19.47 9.01 13.31
C ASP A 53 -20.07 8.80 11.92
N ALA A 54 -20.06 9.86 11.10
CA ALA A 54 -20.50 9.82 9.71
C ALA A 54 -19.61 8.90 8.87
N ALA A 55 -18.28 9.02 8.97
CA ALA A 55 -17.34 8.18 8.23
C ALA A 55 -17.47 6.70 8.61
N ALA A 56 -17.61 6.39 9.89
CA ALA A 56 -17.82 5.03 10.36
C ALA A 56 -19.18 4.46 9.92
N LYS A 57 -20.21 5.29 9.73
CA LYS A 57 -21.48 4.85 9.14
C LYS A 57 -21.29 4.53 7.65
N ALA A 58 -20.63 5.41 6.91
CA ALA A 58 -20.35 5.23 5.50
C ALA A 58 -19.54 3.95 5.24
N VAL A 59 -18.51 3.67 6.04
CA VAL A 59 -17.66 2.47 5.87
C VAL A 59 -18.46 1.18 6.05
N VAL A 60 -19.39 1.13 7.00
CA VAL A 60 -20.24 -0.05 7.22
C VAL A 60 -21.20 -0.23 6.05
N ALA A 61 -21.77 0.84 5.52
CA ALA A 61 -22.64 0.78 4.35
C ALA A 61 -21.88 0.33 3.09
N ALA A 62 -20.68 0.88 2.87
CA ALA A 62 -19.80 0.50 1.78
C ALA A 62 -19.36 -0.97 1.88
N HIS A 63 -18.90 -1.39 3.06
CA HIS A 63 -18.49 -2.77 3.32
C HIS A 63 -19.64 -3.76 3.15
N SER A 64 -20.82 -3.46 3.70
CA SER A 64 -22.00 -4.31 3.55
C SER A 64 -22.40 -4.45 2.07
N SER A 65 -22.36 -3.34 1.32
CA SER A 65 -22.62 -3.35 -0.13
C SER A 65 -21.57 -4.19 -0.87
N HIS A 66 -20.30 -4.04 -0.54
CA HIS A 66 -19.19 -4.79 -1.14
C HIS A 66 -19.29 -6.31 -0.85
N CYS A 67 -19.72 -6.70 0.35
CA CYS A 67 -19.88 -8.11 0.73
C CYS A 67 -21.10 -8.77 0.08
N ILE A 68 -22.23 -8.05 -0.03
CA ILE A 68 -23.51 -8.59 -0.50
C ILE A 68 -23.62 -8.49 -2.02
N SER A 69 -23.29 -7.32 -2.57
CA SER A 69 -23.44 -6.99 -3.98
C SER A 69 -22.05 -6.99 -4.60
N ARG A 70 -21.57 -8.17 -5.04
CA ARG A 70 -20.24 -8.37 -5.70
C ARG A 70 -19.93 -7.44 -6.90
N ARG A 71 -20.79 -6.47 -7.25
CA ARG A 71 -20.68 -5.64 -8.46
C ARG A 71 -21.33 -4.25 -8.40
N GLN A 72 -22.10 -3.87 -7.37
CA GLN A 72 -22.84 -2.59 -7.39
C GLN A 72 -22.81 -1.87 -6.04
N VAL A 73 -22.33 -0.63 -6.09
CA VAL A 73 -22.38 0.30 -4.97
C VAL A 73 -23.83 0.65 -4.66
N SER A 74 -24.25 0.48 -3.40
CA SER A 74 -25.57 0.94 -2.99
C SER A 74 -25.66 2.47 -3.06
N PRO A 75 -26.73 3.06 -3.62
CA PRO A 75 -26.96 4.51 -3.57
C PRO A 75 -26.88 5.06 -2.14
N ASN A 76 -27.31 4.27 -1.15
CA ASN A 76 -27.22 4.66 0.26
C ASN A 76 -25.77 4.77 0.75
N ALA A 77 -24.87 3.91 0.27
CA ALA A 77 -23.45 3.99 0.60
C ALA A 77 -22.80 5.26 0.02
N LEU A 78 -23.18 5.66 -1.20
CA LEU A 78 -22.74 6.93 -1.80
C LEU A 78 -23.26 8.14 -1.03
N VAL A 79 -24.54 8.14 -0.65
CA VAL A 79 -25.14 9.24 0.15
C VAL A 79 -24.44 9.36 1.51
N ASP A 80 -24.18 8.24 2.19
CA ASP A 80 -23.48 8.27 3.48
C ASP A 80 -22.01 8.70 3.31
N TYR A 81 -21.33 8.31 2.23
CA TYR A 81 -19.99 8.77 1.87
C TYR A 81 -19.94 10.29 1.63
N SER A 82 -20.83 10.82 0.79
CA SER A 82 -20.93 12.27 0.54
C SER A 82 -21.24 13.06 1.80
N ARG A 83 -22.11 12.54 2.67
CA ARG A 83 -22.40 13.16 3.96
C ARG A 83 -21.16 13.19 4.86
N ALA A 84 -20.42 12.10 4.93
CA ALA A 84 -19.19 12.03 5.71
C ALA A 84 -18.12 13.01 5.20
N LEU A 85 -17.96 13.16 3.88
CA LEU A 85 -17.10 14.19 3.29
C LEU A 85 -17.50 15.61 3.69
N ALA A 86 -18.80 15.92 3.74
CA ALA A 86 -19.28 17.23 4.17
C ALA A 86 -18.91 17.52 5.64
N HIS A 87 -19.08 16.54 6.54
CA HIS A 87 -18.66 16.68 7.94
C HIS A 87 -17.13 16.82 8.08
N LEU A 88 -16.36 16.06 7.32
CA LEU A 88 -14.91 16.17 7.32
C LEU A 88 -14.46 17.56 6.87
N ARG A 89 -15.06 18.10 5.79
CA ARG A 89 -14.73 19.43 5.27
C ARG A 89 -14.93 20.54 6.31
N LEU A 90 -16.00 20.44 7.12
CA LEU A 90 -16.23 21.37 8.21
C LEU A 90 -15.18 21.22 9.32
N ALA A 91 -14.83 19.98 9.67
CA ALA A 91 -13.89 19.69 10.75
C ALA A 91 -12.44 20.10 10.43
N VAL A 92 -12.02 20.00 9.16
CA VAL A 92 -10.65 20.38 8.75
C VAL A 92 -10.45 21.88 8.61
N ASN A 93 -11.53 22.67 8.59
CA ASN A 93 -11.45 24.13 8.56
C ASN A 93 -11.09 24.73 9.94
N ASP A 94 -11.23 23.97 11.02
CA ASP A 94 -10.75 24.33 12.35
C ASP A 94 -9.42 23.64 12.64
N ILE A 95 -8.37 24.43 12.89
CA ILE A 95 -7.01 23.91 13.07
C ILE A 95 -6.89 23.00 14.29
N VAL A 96 -7.68 23.23 15.35
CA VAL A 96 -7.63 22.41 16.57
C VAL A 96 -8.30 21.06 16.31
N THR A 97 -9.52 21.07 15.76
CA THR A 97 -10.26 19.86 15.44
C THR A 97 -9.55 19.02 14.37
N ALA A 98 -8.97 19.65 13.35
CA ALA A 98 -8.20 18.99 12.29
C ALA A 98 -7.02 18.16 12.83
N GLN A 99 -6.52 18.51 14.02
CA GLN A 99 -5.42 17.85 14.69
C GLN A 99 -5.86 16.81 15.72
N THR A 100 -7.10 16.32 15.69
CA THR A 100 -7.54 15.25 16.61
C THR A 100 -7.39 13.85 15.98
N PRO A 101 -7.13 12.80 16.79
CA PRO A 101 -7.05 11.44 16.28
C PRO A 101 -8.38 10.96 15.69
N GLU A 102 -9.52 11.50 16.15
CA GLU A 102 -10.84 11.23 15.58
C GLU A 102 -10.96 11.72 14.12
N ILE A 103 -10.39 12.88 13.78
CA ILE A 103 -10.42 13.39 12.40
C ILE A 103 -9.45 12.61 11.51
N LEU A 104 -8.27 12.25 11.99
CA LEU A 104 -7.40 11.34 11.24
C LEU A 104 -8.11 10.01 10.94
N CYS A 105 -8.80 9.46 11.94
CA CYS A 105 -9.55 8.23 11.75
C CYS A 105 -10.70 8.41 10.76
N ALA A 106 -11.42 9.54 10.79
CA ALA A 106 -12.46 9.85 9.81
C ALA A 106 -11.90 9.90 8.37
N ILE A 107 -10.73 10.51 8.18
CA ILE A 107 -10.02 10.52 6.89
C ILE A 107 -9.69 9.10 6.45
N GLN A 108 -9.13 8.27 7.35
CA GLN A 108 -8.79 6.89 7.02
C GLN A 108 -10.02 6.07 6.64
N LEU A 109 -11.12 6.21 7.37
CA LEU A 109 -12.38 5.52 7.06
C LEU A 109 -12.96 5.96 5.71
N LEU A 110 -12.78 7.22 5.32
CA LEU A 110 -13.18 7.69 3.99
C LEU A 110 -12.31 7.12 2.87
N LEU A 111 -11.00 6.99 3.08
CA LEU A 111 -10.12 6.28 2.13
C LEU A 111 -10.53 4.81 1.97
N ILE A 112 -10.90 4.15 3.07
CA ILE A 112 -11.46 2.80 3.04
C ILE A 112 -12.79 2.77 2.26
N CYS A 113 -13.69 3.73 2.48
CA CYS A 113 -14.94 3.82 1.73
C CYS A 113 -14.65 3.91 0.23
N GLN A 114 -13.72 4.77 -0.19
CA GLN A 114 -13.35 4.93 -1.59
C GLN A 114 -12.81 3.61 -2.18
N ALA A 115 -11.96 2.89 -1.43
CA ALA A 115 -11.44 1.60 -1.85
C ALA A 115 -12.53 0.53 -2.03
N LEU A 116 -13.60 0.57 -1.22
CA LEU A 116 -14.70 -0.39 -1.27
C LEU A 116 -15.78 -0.04 -2.31
N ILE A 117 -16.02 1.26 -2.50
CA ILE A 117 -17.01 1.80 -3.44
C ILE A 117 -16.47 1.74 -4.88
N GLY A 118 -15.16 1.91 -5.07
CA GLY A 118 -14.57 2.08 -6.40
C GLY A 118 -14.81 3.50 -6.94
N SER A 119 -13.83 4.08 -7.61
CA SER A 119 -13.98 5.38 -8.28
C SER A 119 -13.35 5.35 -9.67
N GLU A 120 -14.02 5.94 -10.66
CA GLU A 120 -13.49 6.07 -12.03
C GLU A 120 -12.20 6.89 -12.07
N ASN A 121 -12.08 7.89 -11.19
CA ASN A 121 -10.86 8.67 -10.99
C ASN A 121 -10.14 8.21 -9.72
N ARG A 122 -8.95 7.61 -9.88
CA ARG A 122 -8.13 7.06 -8.78
C ARG A 122 -7.55 8.13 -7.84
N TRP A 123 -7.39 9.34 -8.34
CA TRP A 123 -6.70 10.43 -7.63
C TRP A 123 -7.71 11.49 -7.22
N THR A 124 -8.48 11.17 -6.18
CA THR A 124 -9.44 12.11 -5.58
C THR A 124 -8.73 13.21 -4.79
N GLY A 125 -7.39 13.18 -4.70
CA GLY A 125 -6.59 14.05 -3.86
C GLY A 125 -6.82 13.81 -2.36
N HIS A 126 -7.56 12.76 -1.97
CA HIS A 126 -7.84 12.47 -0.56
C HIS A 126 -6.60 11.99 0.19
N ALA A 127 -5.76 11.13 -0.41
CA ALA A 127 -4.50 10.75 0.23
C ALA A 127 -3.50 11.91 0.23
N GLU A 128 -3.48 12.75 -0.81
CA GLU A 128 -2.71 13.99 -0.81
C GLU A 128 -3.16 14.96 0.30
N GLY A 129 -4.47 15.13 0.47
CA GLY A 129 -5.05 15.91 1.57
C GLY A 129 -4.67 15.35 2.94
N ALA A 130 -4.72 14.03 3.10
CA ALA A 130 -4.28 13.34 4.31
C ALA A 130 -2.79 13.59 4.58
N ALA A 131 -1.94 13.50 3.56
CA ALA A 131 -0.50 13.76 3.67
C ALA A 131 -0.22 15.20 4.12
N ARG A 132 -0.93 16.19 3.56
CA ARG A 132 -0.81 17.60 3.97
C ARG A 132 -1.22 17.81 5.42
N ILE A 133 -2.30 17.18 5.89
CA ILE A 133 -2.75 17.26 7.28
C ILE A 133 -1.73 16.62 8.23
N LEU A 134 -1.19 15.44 7.88
CA LEU A 134 -0.15 14.77 8.67
C LEU A 134 1.14 15.59 8.73
N LYS A 135 1.55 16.21 7.62
CA LYS A 135 2.69 17.13 7.56
C LYS A 135 2.46 18.36 8.43
N ALA A 136 1.27 18.97 8.38
CA ALA A 136 0.92 20.13 9.20
C ALA A 136 0.87 19.81 10.70
N ARG A 137 0.55 18.56 11.07
CA ARG A 137 0.65 18.07 12.46
C ARG A 137 2.09 17.89 12.93
N GLY A 138 3.07 17.91 12.02
CA GLY A 138 4.50 17.81 12.33
C GLY A 138 5.00 16.37 12.50
N TYR A 139 4.40 15.39 11.82
CA TYR A 139 4.74 13.96 11.95
C TYR A 139 5.06 13.56 13.41
N ARG A 140 4.19 13.94 14.35
CA ARG A 140 4.35 13.69 15.80
C ARG A 140 4.29 12.21 16.18
N ALA A 141 4.66 11.30 15.28
CA ALA A 141 4.80 9.86 15.50
C ALA A 141 5.67 9.54 16.72
N THR A 142 6.58 10.43 17.12
CA THR A 142 7.47 10.28 18.28
C THR A 142 6.87 10.74 19.61
N GLU A 143 5.69 11.37 19.63
CA GLU A 143 4.98 11.81 20.85
C GLU A 143 3.62 11.08 21.02
N VAL A 144 3.31 10.09 20.18
CA VAL A 144 2.02 9.38 20.23
C VAL A 144 2.02 8.42 21.42
N HIS A 145 1.35 8.83 22.51
CA HIS A 145 1.12 8.00 23.68
C HIS A 145 -0.11 7.06 23.53
N ASP A 146 -0.82 7.10 22.41
CA ASP A 146 -2.08 6.38 22.16
C ASP A 146 -1.95 5.38 21.00
N ASP A 147 -2.03 4.08 21.31
CA ASP A 147 -1.94 2.98 20.35
C ASP A 147 -2.94 3.11 19.18
N PHE A 148 -4.11 3.70 19.44
CA PHE A 148 -5.10 3.96 18.40
C PHE A 148 -4.59 4.94 17.35
N GLU A 149 -4.04 6.07 17.80
CA GLU A 149 -3.55 7.11 16.89
C GLU A 149 -2.35 6.59 16.10
N ALA A 150 -1.44 5.85 16.74
CA ALA A 150 -0.33 5.20 16.06
C ALA A 150 -0.83 4.23 14.97
N GLY A 151 -1.86 3.43 15.28
CA GLY A 151 -2.47 2.51 14.32
C GLY A 151 -3.18 3.21 13.15
N VAL A 152 -3.90 4.31 13.41
CA VAL A 152 -4.53 5.14 12.37
C VAL A 152 -3.46 5.73 11.45
N ILE A 153 -2.40 6.28 12.02
CA ILE A 153 -1.28 6.86 11.28
C ILE A 153 -0.60 5.80 10.40
N ALA A 154 -0.34 4.61 10.94
CA ALA A 154 0.25 3.51 10.17
C ALA A 154 -0.65 3.09 8.98
N SER A 155 -1.96 3.02 9.19
CA SER A 155 -2.94 2.68 8.14
C SER A 155 -3.07 3.76 7.06
N LEU A 156 -3.10 5.04 7.47
CA LEU A 156 -3.04 6.18 6.57
C LEU A 156 -1.77 6.15 5.74
N SER A 157 -0.63 5.84 6.36
CA SER A 157 0.66 5.74 5.68
C SER A 157 0.61 4.69 4.57
N ALA A 158 0.06 3.50 4.85
CA ALA A 158 -0.13 2.47 3.83
C ALA A 158 -0.97 2.98 2.66
N SER A 159 -2.13 3.57 2.97
CA SER A 159 -3.07 4.10 1.97
C SER A 159 -2.45 5.20 1.10
N MET A 160 -1.67 6.10 1.69
CA MET A 160 -0.95 7.16 0.97
C MET A 160 0.17 6.61 0.09
N LEU A 161 0.90 5.59 0.54
CA LEU A 161 1.99 5.01 -0.27
C LEU A 161 1.49 4.33 -1.54
N PHE A 162 0.33 3.65 -1.49
CA PHE A 162 -0.29 3.08 -2.69
C PHE A 162 -0.59 4.16 -3.74
N GLU A 163 -0.98 5.36 -3.32
CA GLU A 163 -1.17 6.50 -4.22
C GLU A 163 0.18 7.16 -4.61
N GLY A 164 1.18 7.15 -3.71
CA GLY A 164 2.50 7.76 -3.87
C GLY A 164 3.39 7.15 -4.95
N ILE A 165 3.20 5.88 -5.30
CA ILE A 165 3.87 5.29 -6.48
C ILE A 165 3.57 6.09 -7.74
N PHE A 166 2.32 6.56 -7.86
CA PHE A 166 1.81 7.26 -9.03
C PHE A 166 1.80 8.78 -8.86
N ASN A 167 2.05 9.27 -7.64
CA ASN A 167 2.10 10.69 -7.31
C ASN A 167 3.39 11.02 -6.52
N PRO A 168 4.40 11.63 -7.17
CA PRO A 168 5.74 11.85 -6.59
C PRO A 168 5.78 12.92 -5.48
N ASN A 169 4.66 13.57 -5.15
CA ASN A 169 4.61 14.66 -4.16
C ASN A 169 4.54 14.19 -2.69
N MET A 170 4.55 12.88 -2.42
CA MET A 170 4.38 12.31 -1.08
C MET A 170 5.70 11.82 -0.46
N ASN A 171 5.98 12.18 0.80
CA ASN A 171 7.15 11.75 1.58
C ASN A 171 6.74 11.38 3.01
N TYR A 172 7.14 10.21 3.54
CA TYR A 172 6.67 9.71 4.84
C TYR A 172 7.66 8.80 5.59
N PRO A 173 7.81 8.90 6.93
CA PRO A 173 8.57 7.94 7.75
C PRO A 173 7.73 6.73 8.19
N GLY A 174 8.07 5.52 7.73
CA GLY A 174 7.38 4.26 8.10
C GLY A 174 8.34 3.13 8.48
N CYS A 175 7.80 1.91 8.68
CA CYS A 175 8.63 0.70 8.84
C CYS A 175 9.57 0.51 7.64
N ILE A 176 10.62 -0.30 7.77
CA ILE A 176 11.67 -0.45 6.73
C ILE A 176 11.06 -0.65 5.34
N MET A 177 10.10 -1.58 5.18
CA MET A 177 9.39 -1.83 3.92
C MET A 177 8.72 -0.56 3.37
N MET A 178 7.94 0.13 4.21
CA MET A 178 7.22 1.35 3.83
C MET A 178 8.18 2.48 3.43
N ARG A 179 9.29 2.63 4.17
CA ARG A 179 10.34 3.60 3.85
C ARG A 179 11.02 3.27 2.52
N CYS A 180 11.39 2.01 2.30
CA CYS A 180 11.98 1.58 1.04
C CYS A 180 11.05 1.87 -0.14
N PHE A 181 9.77 1.55 0.03
CA PHE A 181 8.76 1.79 -1.00
C PHE A 181 8.53 3.28 -1.28
N SER A 182 8.45 4.11 -0.24
CA SER A 182 8.23 5.57 -0.39
C SER A 182 9.38 6.29 -1.09
N LEU A 183 10.58 5.72 -1.06
CA LEU A 183 11.77 6.31 -1.68
C LEU A 183 11.87 6.03 -3.19
N ILE A 184 11.14 5.04 -3.72
CA ILE A 184 11.21 4.64 -5.13
C ILE A 184 11.01 5.83 -6.10
N PRO A 185 9.95 6.66 -5.97
CA PRO A 185 9.79 7.81 -6.86
C PRO A 185 10.98 8.78 -6.81
N GLY A 186 11.53 9.03 -5.62
CA GLY A 186 12.70 9.88 -5.42
C GLY A 186 13.96 9.30 -6.08
N HIS A 187 14.16 7.98 -5.98
CA HIS A 187 15.27 7.29 -6.64
C HIS A 187 15.16 7.39 -8.17
N LEU A 188 13.96 7.24 -8.74
CA LEU A 188 13.74 7.39 -10.19
C LEU A 188 14.02 8.82 -10.66
N ILE A 189 13.56 9.83 -9.92
CA ILE A 189 13.83 11.25 -10.24
C ILE A 189 15.33 11.54 -10.19
N ARG A 190 16.02 11.08 -9.14
CA ARG A 190 17.48 11.24 -9.01
C ARG A 190 18.22 10.52 -10.12
N GLY A 191 17.80 9.30 -10.46
CA GLY A 191 18.40 8.49 -11.54
C GLY A 191 18.33 9.16 -12.91
N ARG A 192 17.24 9.89 -13.19
CA ARG A 192 17.02 10.64 -14.45
C ARG A 192 17.88 11.89 -14.60
N LYS A 193 18.46 12.44 -13.53
CA LYS A 193 19.35 13.61 -13.62
C LYS A 193 20.71 13.17 -14.18
N MET A 194 20.74 12.84 -15.46
CA MET A 194 21.85 12.18 -16.17
C MET A 194 23.16 13.00 -16.25
N ILE A 195 23.12 14.30 -15.97
CA ILE A 195 24.24 15.24 -16.20
C ILE A 195 25.25 15.22 -15.05
N PHE A 196 24.83 14.76 -13.86
CA PHE A 196 25.71 14.59 -12.71
C PHE A 196 25.40 13.22 -12.13
N GLU A 197 26.39 12.34 -11.98
CA GLU A 197 26.24 11.25 -11.01
C GLU A 197 25.88 11.91 -9.67
N GLU A 198 24.62 11.78 -9.22
CA GLU A 198 24.29 12.19 -7.86
C GLU A 198 25.07 11.25 -6.93
N PRO A 199 26.11 11.74 -6.23
CA PRO A 199 26.98 10.88 -5.47
C PRO A 199 26.17 10.12 -4.42
N GLY A 200 26.38 8.81 -4.33
CA GLY A 200 25.72 7.95 -3.35
C GLY A 200 24.31 7.46 -3.71
N LEU A 201 23.73 7.80 -4.88
CA LEU A 201 22.40 7.26 -5.26
C LEU A 201 22.38 5.72 -5.30
N VAL A 202 23.37 5.10 -5.94
CA VAL A 202 23.48 3.63 -6.02
C VAL A 202 23.62 3.05 -4.61
N ALA A 203 24.56 3.57 -3.82
CA ALA A 203 24.79 3.14 -2.43
C ALA A 203 23.54 3.30 -1.54
N ASP A 204 22.76 4.38 -1.71
CA ASP A 204 21.50 4.59 -0.99
C ASP A 204 20.47 3.50 -1.33
N VAL A 205 20.30 3.21 -2.62
CA VAL A 205 19.36 2.18 -3.10
C VAL A 205 19.81 0.79 -2.67
N GLU A 206 21.10 0.49 -2.75
CA GLU A 206 21.70 -0.77 -2.28
C GLU A 206 21.49 -0.97 -0.78
N LEU A 207 21.73 0.06 0.04
CA LEU A 207 21.52 0.00 1.48
C LEU A 207 20.05 -0.31 1.81
N ASN A 208 19.11 0.34 1.10
CA ASN A 208 17.68 0.09 1.26
C ASN A 208 17.30 -1.33 0.79
N HIS A 209 17.86 -1.77 -0.33
CA HIS A 209 17.69 -3.12 -0.84
C HIS A 209 18.18 -4.16 0.18
N GLN A 210 19.38 -4.02 0.73
CA GLN A 210 19.94 -4.94 1.73
C GLN A 210 19.07 -5.03 3.00
N LYS A 211 18.61 -3.89 3.52
CA LYS A 211 17.69 -3.85 4.68
C LYS A 211 16.39 -4.59 4.39
N LEU A 212 15.81 -4.37 3.21
CA LEU A 212 14.56 -5.03 2.83
C LEU A 212 14.76 -6.52 2.55
N GLN A 213 15.92 -6.91 2.01
CA GLN A 213 16.28 -8.30 1.80
C GLN A 213 16.38 -9.06 3.13
N ALA A 214 17.02 -8.46 4.14
CA ALA A 214 17.07 -9.05 5.49
C ALA A 214 15.66 -9.21 6.10
N LEU A 215 14.80 -8.19 5.95
CA LEU A 215 13.41 -8.26 6.40
C LEU A 215 12.61 -9.35 5.66
N THR A 216 12.84 -9.48 4.34
CA THR A 216 12.20 -10.50 3.49
C THR A 216 12.59 -11.90 3.96
N SER A 217 13.88 -12.14 4.21
CA SER A 217 14.38 -13.41 4.74
C SER A 217 13.79 -13.76 6.10
N ALA A 218 13.72 -12.80 7.03
CA ALA A 218 13.11 -13.00 8.35
C ALA A 218 11.62 -13.35 8.22
N SER A 219 10.87 -12.63 7.38
CA SER A 219 9.45 -12.91 7.15
C SER A 219 9.21 -14.29 6.51
N ARG A 220 10.10 -14.76 5.63
CA ARG A 220 10.04 -16.12 5.06
C ARG A 220 10.22 -17.17 6.15
N GLN A 221 11.20 -16.99 7.04
CA GLN A 221 11.44 -17.93 8.13
C GLN A 221 10.20 -18.06 9.04
N CYS A 222 9.57 -16.95 9.40
CA CYS A 222 8.33 -16.97 10.18
C CYS A 222 7.19 -17.69 9.44
N LEU A 223 7.04 -17.46 8.13
CA LEU A 223 6.05 -18.14 7.31
C LEU A 223 6.24 -19.67 7.33
N GLU A 224 7.47 -20.14 7.11
CA GLU A 224 7.78 -21.58 7.13
C GLU A 224 7.59 -22.21 8.52
N GLN A 225 7.91 -21.48 9.60
CA GLN A 225 7.64 -21.93 10.97
C GLN A 225 6.15 -22.14 11.22
N THR A 226 5.28 -21.26 10.69
CA THR A 226 3.82 -21.45 10.82
C THR A 226 3.29 -22.63 10.02
N LYS A 227 3.88 -22.94 8.85
CA LYS A 227 3.55 -24.14 8.07
C LYS A 227 3.97 -25.42 8.79
N ALA A 228 5.13 -25.43 9.45
CA ALA A 228 5.57 -26.59 10.23
C ALA A 228 4.72 -26.83 11.49
N SER A 229 4.16 -25.76 12.06
CA SER A 229 3.39 -25.83 13.32
C SER A 229 1.90 -26.17 13.13
N SER A 230 1.37 -26.13 11.90
CA SER A 230 -0.03 -26.44 11.63
C SER A 230 -0.41 -27.90 11.87
N ASP A 231 0.57 -28.80 11.98
CA ASP A 231 0.34 -30.23 12.23
C ASP A 231 0.11 -30.59 13.71
N THR A 232 0.28 -29.65 14.65
CA THR A 232 0.31 -29.96 16.10
C THR A 232 -0.60 -29.10 17.01
N GLN A 233 -1.22 -28.01 16.51
CA GLN A 233 -1.98 -27.05 17.34
C GLN A 233 -3.40 -26.76 16.83
N ARG A 234 -4.21 -26.06 17.66
CA ARG A 234 -5.58 -25.62 17.33
C ARG A 234 -5.61 -24.90 15.96
N PRO A 235 -6.42 -25.38 15.00
CA PRO A 235 -6.30 -24.99 13.58
C PRO A 235 -6.60 -23.51 13.30
N ASP A 236 -7.44 -22.84 14.10
CA ASP A 236 -7.85 -21.46 13.81
C ASP A 236 -6.75 -20.42 14.12
N SER A 237 -5.93 -20.64 15.15
CA SER A 237 -4.86 -19.70 15.53
C SER A 237 -3.64 -19.81 14.63
N THR A 238 -3.30 -21.02 14.20
CA THR A 238 -2.18 -21.28 13.29
C THR A 238 -2.50 -20.76 11.88
N ALA A 239 -3.75 -20.92 11.42
CA ALA A 239 -4.20 -20.41 10.12
C ALA A 239 -4.15 -18.87 10.02
N TYR A 240 -4.53 -18.15 11.08
CA TYR A 240 -4.44 -16.68 11.12
C TYR A 240 -2.99 -16.20 11.11
N ALA A 241 -2.13 -16.80 11.93
CA ALA A 241 -0.70 -16.47 11.96
C ALA A 241 -0.04 -16.73 10.61
N HIS A 242 -0.35 -17.87 9.98
CA HIS A 242 0.13 -18.20 8.64
C HIS A 242 -0.27 -17.13 7.61
N ALA A 243 -1.56 -16.78 7.55
CA ALA A 243 -2.04 -15.73 6.65
C ALA A 243 -1.31 -14.40 6.89
N LEU A 244 -1.00 -14.06 8.15
CA LEU A 244 -0.39 -12.78 8.52
C LEU A 244 1.04 -12.71 8.00
N TYR A 245 1.82 -13.78 8.23
CA TYR A 245 3.17 -13.86 7.71
C TYR A 245 3.21 -14.00 6.20
N GLN A 246 2.27 -14.71 5.59
CA GLN A 246 2.16 -14.82 4.12
C GLN A 246 1.93 -13.44 3.50
N ARG A 247 0.99 -12.65 4.04
CA ARG A 247 0.74 -11.27 3.60
C ARG A 247 1.97 -10.38 3.77
N ALA A 248 2.57 -10.37 4.96
CA ALA A 248 3.74 -9.55 5.25
C ALA A 248 4.91 -9.90 4.31
N HIS A 249 5.15 -11.21 4.11
CA HIS A 249 6.17 -11.70 3.20
C HIS A 249 5.90 -11.30 1.75
N SER A 250 4.67 -11.47 1.26
CA SER A 250 4.28 -11.09 -0.11
C SER A 250 4.54 -9.61 -0.38
N ILE A 251 4.18 -8.73 0.57
CA ILE A 251 4.42 -7.29 0.42
C ILE A 251 5.93 -6.98 0.44
N ASN A 252 6.71 -7.62 1.33
CA ASN A 252 8.16 -7.43 1.36
C ASN A 252 8.83 -7.83 0.04
N VAL A 253 8.45 -8.99 -0.51
CA VAL A 253 8.94 -9.47 -1.81
C VAL A 253 8.54 -8.52 -2.93
N ALA A 254 7.30 -8.01 -2.94
CA ALA A 254 6.84 -7.04 -3.93
C ALA A 254 7.69 -5.78 -3.94
N VAL A 255 7.95 -5.17 -2.78
CA VAL A 255 8.81 -3.99 -2.67
C VAL A 255 10.26 -4.31 -3.05
N LEU A 256 10.75 -5.51 -2.73
CA LEU A 256 12.09 -5.95 -3.10
C LEU A 256 12.26 -6.06 -4.62
N VAL A 257 11.28 -6.61 -5.33
CA VAL A 257 11.27 -6.66 -6.81
C VAL A 257 11.35 -5.25 -7.40
N LEU A 258 10.60 -4.30 -6.85
CA LEU A 258 10.64 -2.92 -7.33
C LEU A 258 12.01 -2.28 -7.11
N LEU A 259 12.64 -2.49 -5.93
CA LEU A 259 14.00 -2.03 -5.69
C LEU A 259 15.03 -2.70 -6.61
N ASN A 260 14.87 -4.00 -6.91
CA ASN A 260 15.73 -4.70 -7.86
C ASN A 260 15.67 -4.05 -9.23
N ARG A 261 14.48 -3.72 -9.72
CA ARG A 261 14.31 -3.08 -11.03
C ARG A 261 14.82 -1.65 -11.05
N VAL A 262 14.68 -0.89 -9.96
CA VAL A 262 15.32 0.43 -9.82
C VAL A 262 16.84 0.30 -9.82
N LEU A 263 17.40 -0.63 -9.02
CA LEU A 263 18.84 -0.84 -8.92
C LEU A 263 19.41 -1.30 -10.27
N TYR A 264 18.73 -2.23 -10.95
CA TYR A 264 19.05 -2.64 -12.32
C TYR A 264 19.03 -1.46 -13.29
N ALA A 265 18.12 -0.50 -13.15
CA ALA A 265 18.09 0.66 -14.04
C ALA A 265 19.24 1.66 -13.79
N ILE A 266 19.70 1.82 -12.55
CA ILE A 266 20.71 2.84 -12.18
C ILE A 266 22.15 2.31 -12.10
N ASP A 267 22.33 1.04 -11.74
CA ASP A 267 23.62 0.39 -11.58
C ASP A 267 23.91 -0.49 -12.81
N VAL A 268 24.60 0.10 -13.77
CA VAL A 268 24.98 -0.55 -15.04
C VAL A 268 26.28 -1.35 -14.92
N THR A 269 27.05 -1.17 -13.84
CA THR A 269 28.35 -1.81 -13.62
C THR A 269 28.26 -2.99 -12.65
N SER A 270 27.13 -3.17 -11.97
CA SER A 270 26.86 -4.32 -11.09
C SER A 270 27.16 -5.66 -11.76
N SER A 271 27.89 -6.52 -11.06
CA SER A 271 28.06 -7.93 -11.40
C SER A 271 26.90 -8.82 -10.92
N ARG A 272 25.96 -8.26 -10.15
CA ARG A 272 24.78 -8.97 -9.66
C ARG A 272 23.77 -9.20 -10.78
N ASP A 273 23.23 -10.41 -10.87
CA ASP A 273 22.14 -10.72 -11.78
C ASP A 273 20.79 -10.26 -11.20
N LEU A 274 20.62 -8.95 -11.08
CA LEU A 274 19.41 -8.32 -10.53
C LEU A 274 18.15 -8.65 -11.34
N SER A 275 18.30 -8.98 -12.62
CA SER A 275 17.20 -9.38 -13.48
C SER A 275 16.73 -10.79 -13.14
N GLN A 276 17.65 -11.75 -13.01
CA GLN A 276 17.31 -13.11 -12.59
C GLN A 276 16.75 -13.13 -11.16
N GLU A 277 17.30 -12.33 -10.25
CA GLU A 277 16.76 -12.18 -8.90
C GLU A 277 15.30 -11.67 -8.93
N ALA A 278 15.00 -10.68 -9.78
CA ALA A 278 13.64 -10.15 -9.94
C ALA A 278 12.69 -11.20 -10.55
N GLU A 279 13.15 -12.00 -11.52
CA GLU A 279 12.35 -13.07 -12.12
C GLU A 279 11.96 -14.12 -11.07
N GLN A 280 12.93 -14.62 -10.31
CA GLN A 280 12.70 -15.63 -9.27
C GLN A 280 11.67 -15.15 -8.24
N ARG A 281 11.79 -13.89 -7.82
CA ARG A 281 10.87 -13.26 -6.87
C ARG A 281 9.49 -13.01 -7.49
N SER A 282 9.41 -12.80 -8.79
CA SER A 282 8.14 -12.63 -9.51
C SER A 282 7.34 -13.94 -9.55
N SER A 283 7.98 -15.07 -9.82
CA SER A 283 7.33 -16.39 -9.76
C SER A 283 6.90 -16.75 -8.33
N GLU A 284 7.68 -16.36 -7.33
CA GLU A 284 7.32 -16.49 -5.91
C GLU A 284 6.06 -15.68 -5.56
N LEU A 285 5.99 -14.41 -6.00
CA LEU A 285 4.80 -13.56 -5.80
C LEU A 285 3.55 -14.13 -6.45
N LEU A 286 3.68 -14.71 -7.64
CA LEU A 286 2.56 -15.33 -8.33
C LEU A 286 2.00 -16.50 -7.51
N THR A 287 2.86 -17.38 -7.01
CA THR A 287 2.47 -18.50 -6.13
C THR A 287 1.76 -18.00 -4.88
N LEU A 288 2.38 -17.06 -4.15
CA LEU A 288 1.81 -16.49 -2.91
C LEU A 288 0.46 -15.82 -3.16
N THR A 289 0.30 -15.16 -4.30
CA THR A 289 -0.94 -14.47 -4.64
C THR A 289 -2.06 -15.47 -4.95
N LEU A 290 -1.76 -16.53 -5.71
CA LEU A 290 -2.73 -17.60 -6.01
C LEU A 290 -3.18 -18.32 -4.73
N GLU A 291 -2.26 -18.58 -3.80
CA GLU A 291 -2.61 -19.15 -2.49
C GLU A 291 -3.53 -18.21 -1.69
N ALA A 292 -3.28 -16.90 -1.75
CA ALA A 292 -4.05 -15.90 -1.03
C ALA A 292 -5.48 -15.68 -1.57
N GLU A 293 -5.82 -16.20 -2.76
CA GLU A 293 -7.18 -16.11 -3.34
C GLU A 293 -8.27 -16.66 -2.41
N ARG A 294 -7.93 -17.61 -1.54
CA ARG A 294 -8.85 -18.12 -0.52
C ARG A 294 -9.35 -17.05 0.45
N TYR A 295 -8.66 -15.91 0.55
CA TYR A 295 -8.99 -14.77 1.39
C TYR A 295 -9.69 -13.64 0.61
N ALA A 296 -10.07 -13.85 -0.65
CA ALA A 296 -10.81 -12.88 -1.45
C ALA A 296 -12.26 -12.64 -0.94
N PRO A 297 -12.83 -11.43 -1.13
CA PRO A 297 -12.29 -10.32 -1.93
C PRO A 297 -11.43 -9.33 -1.13
N LEU A 298 -11.64 -9.19 0.19
CA LEU A 298 -10.99 -8.12 0.95
C LEU A 298 -9.66 -8.58 1.57
N GLY A 299 -9.60 -9.83 2.03
CA GLY A 299 -8.45 -10.38 2.74
C GLY A 299 -7.19 -10.49 1.91
N ASN A 300 -7.33 -10.59 0.58
CA ASN A 300 -6.23 -10.58 -0.38
C ASN A 300 -6.07 -9.24 -1.12
N SER A 301 -6.59 -8.13 -0.59
CA SER A 301 -6.51 -6.81 -1.23
C SER A 301 -5.09 -6.36 -1.64
N TYR A 302 -4.07 -6.84 -0.93
CA TYR A 302 -2.66 -6.62 -1.23
C TYR A 302 -2.14 -7.36 -2.49
N ALA A 303 -2.91 -8.31 -3.02
CA ALA A 303 -2.58 -9.08 -4.22
C ALA A 303 -2.37 -8.18 -5.44
N SER A 304 -3.12 -7.08 -5.55
CA SER A 304 -2.94 -6.11 -6.65
C SER A 304 -1.52 -5.58 -6.75
N LEU A 305 -0.90 -5.19 -5.63
CA LEU A 305 0.49 -4.76 -5.58
C LEU A 305 1.46 -5.90 -5.91
N CYS A 306 1.19 -7.10 -5.39
CA CYS A 306 2.03 -8.27 -5.62
C CYS A 306 2.04 -8.66 -7.11
N LEU A 307 0.88 -8.64 -7.76
CA LEU A 307 0.74 -8.87 -9.20
C LEU A 307 1.43 -7.77 -10.02
N CYS A 308 1.27 -6.50 -9.65
CA CYS A 308 2.01 -5.40 -10.30
C CYS A 308 3.53 -5.60 -10.21
N ALA A 309 4.04 -5.95 -9.03
CA ALA A 309 5.46 -6.22 -8.84
C ALA A 309 5.92 -7.46 -9.62
N ALA A 310 5.14 -8.54 -9.62
CA ALA A 310 5.44 -9.75 -10.39
C ALA A 310 5.47 -9.48 -11.90
N TRP A 311 4.58 -8.62 -12.41
CA TRP A 311 4.61 -8.19 -13.81
C TRP A 311 5.87 -7.37 -14.12
N ILE A 312 6.23 -6.43 -13.23
CA ILE A 312 7.41 -5.56 -13.38
C ILE A 312 8.73 -6.36 -13.32
N GLY A 313 8.80 -7.37 -12.46
CA GLY A 313 10.02 -8.16 -12.25
C GLY A 313 10.20 -9.33 -13.22
N SER A 314 9.17 -9.67 -14.00
CA SER A 314 9.24 -10.77 -14.96
C SER A 314 9.70 -10.29 -16.34
N SER A 315 10.43 -11.15 -17.03
CA SER A 315 10.82 -11.07 -18.44
C SER A 315 10.08 -12.11 -19.28
N ASP A 316 9.52 -13.14 -18.64
CA ASP A 316 8.71 -14.17 -19.29
C ASP A 316 7.35 -13.62 -19.78
N HIS A 317 7.06 -13.87 -21.06
CA HIS A 317 5.84 -13.42 -21.71
C HIS A 317 4.60 -14.18 -21.20
N ASP A 318 4.74 -15.47 -20.93
CA ASP A 318 3.64 -16.31 -20.47
C ASP A 318 3.23 -15.92 -19.05
N GLN A 319 4.22 -15.76 -18.16
CA GLN A 319 3.99 -15.24 -16.81
C GLN A 319 3.35 -13.84 -16.83
N LYS A 320 3.82 -12.92 -17.69
CA LYS A 320 3.18 -11.59 -17.82
C LYS A 320 1.73 -11.68 -18.27
N THR A 321 1.44 -12.52 -19.26
CA THR A 321 0.07 -12.71 -19.77
C THR A 321 -0.85 -13.27 -18.68
N LEU A 322 -0.37 -14.24 -17.90
CA LEU A 322 -1.10 -14.76 -16.75
C LEU A 322 -1.35 -13.67 -15.71
N VAL A 323 -0.34 -12.89 -15.34
CA VAL A 323 -0.49 -11.80 -14.37
C VAL A 323 -1.47 -10.73 -14.86
N GLU A 324 -1.46 -10.38 -16.16
CA GLU A 324 -2.42 -9.47 -16.76
C GLU A 324 -3.86 -10.00 -16.63
N SER A 325 -4.07 -11.29 -16.88
CA SER A 325 -5.39 -11.92 -16.69
C SER A 325 -5.86 -11.88 -15.23
N LEU A 326 -4.97 -12.16 -14.27
CA LEU A 326 -5.26 -12.11 -12.84
C LEU A 326 -5.56 -10.69 -12.36
N LEU A 327 -4.82 -9.69 -12.87
CA LEU A 327 -5.09 -8.28 -12.61
C LEU A 327 -6.44 -7.84 -13.17
N LEU A 328 -6.83 -8.34 -14.35
CA LEU A 328 -8.14 -8.07 -14.93
C LEU A 328 -9.27 -8.71 -14.11
N ASP A 329 -9.09 -9.94 -13.65
CA ASP A 329 -10.04 -10.60 -12.75
C ASP A 329 -10.14 -9.91 -11.39
N PHE A 330 -9.02 -9.39 -10.88
CA PHE A 330 -9.00 -8.58 -9.67
C PHE A 330 -9.69 -7.22 -9.89
N TYR A 331 -9.44 -6.55 -11.03
CA TYR A 331 -10.13 -5.34 -11.48
C TYR A 331 -11.63 -5.56 -11.51
N ASN A 332 -12.08 -6.63 -12.16
CA ASN A 332 -13.50 -6.92 -12.39
C ASN A 332 -14.23 -7.19 -11.07
N ARG A 333 -13.52 -7.69 -10.06
CA ARG A 333 -14.04 -7.91 -8.70
C ARG A 333 -14.05 -6.64 -7.85
N ASN A 334 -13.06 -5.76 -8.00
CA ASN A 334 -12.79 -4.66 -7.06
C ASN A 334 -12.95 -3.25 -7.64
N GLN A 335 -13.37 -3.11 -8.91
CA GLN A 335 -13.61 -1.82 -9.59
C GLN A 335 -12.44 -0.82 -9.52
N THR A 336 -11.20 -1.33 -9.47
CA THR A 336 -9.97 -0.53 -9.49
C THR A 336 -9.50 -0.34 -10.92
N ALA A 337 -9.15 0.87 -11.41
CA ALA A 337 -8.84 1.06 -12.85
C ALA A 337 -7.73 0.12 -13.42
N MET A 338 -7.64 -0.03 -14.75
CA MET A 338 -6.71 -0.96 -15.42
C MET A 338 -5.24 -0.55 -15.15
N LEU A 339 -4.52 -1.33 -14.35
CA LEU A 339 -3.14 -1.05 -13.92
C LEU A 339 -2.10 -1.35 -15.02
N VAL A 340 -2.43 -2.25 -15.93
CA VAL A 340 -1.48 -2.84 -16.90
C VAL A 340 -0.81 -1.78 -17.78
N ASP A 341 -1.56 -0.81 -18.32
CA ASP A 341 -0.96 0.22 -19.19
C ASP A 341 0.01 1.14 -18.43
N VAL A 342 -0.29 1.43 -17.17
CA VAL A 342 0.61 2.21 -16.31
C VAL A 342 1.89 1.41 -16.01
N LEU A 343 1.77 0.10 -15.80
CA LEU A 343 2.92 -0.78 -15.57
C LEU A 343 3.82 -0.84 -16.80
N ARG A 344 3.26 -0.99 -18.01
CA ARG A 344 4.02 -0.98 -19.27
C ARG A 344 4.82 0.30 -19.43
N PHE A 345 4.18 1.45 -19.23
CA PHE A 345 4.87 2.74 -19.28
C PHE A 345 6.01 2.82 -18.25
N LYS A 346 5.79 2.33 -17.03
CA LYS A 346 6.81 2.35 -15.96
C LYS A 346 7.99 1.41 -16.20
N VAL A 347 7.76 0.25 -16.82
CA VAL A 347 8.86 -0.65 -17.21
C VAL A 347 9.67 -0.04 -18.35
N GLN A 348 9.01 0.51 -19.37
CA GLN A 348 9.70 1.22 -20.45
C GLN A 348 10.57 2.36 -19.90
N GLU A 349 10.04 3.15 -18.95
CA GLU A 349 10.77 4.22 -18.27
C GLU A 349 12.06 3.74 -17.58
N LEU A 350 12.05 2.53 -17.00
CA LEU A 350 13.22 1.93 -16.36
C LEU A 350 14.25 1.43 -17.38
N ASP A 351 13.78 0.82 -18.48
CA ASP A 351 14.65 0.28 -19.53
C ASP A 351 15.32 1.42 -20.33
N ASP A 352 14.60 2.51 -20.59
CA ASP A 352 15.13 3.75 -21.17
C ASP A 352 16.22 4.35 -20.28
N LEU A 353 15.97 4.41 -18.97
CA LEU A 353 16.92 4.91 -17.98
C LEU A 353 18.23 4.08 -17.98
N ARG A 354 18.12 2.75 -18.00
CA ARG A 354 19.29 1.86 -18.07
C ARG A 354 20.08 2.10 -19.35
N THR A 355 19.41 2.14 -20.49
CA THR A 355 20.03 2.33 -21.81
C THR A 355 20.83 3.63 -21.86
N ALA A 356 20.25 4.73 -21.38
CA ALA A 356 20.92 6.02 -21.33
C ALA A 356 22.16 6.01 -20.42
N ARG A 357 22.10 5.35 -19.26
CA ARG A 357 23.24 5.23 -18.33
C ARG A 357 24.35 4.32 -18.88
N SER A 358 24.01 3.23 -19.56
CA SER A 358 24.99 2.38 -20.25
C SER A 358 25.73 3.15 -21.35
N ALA A 359 25.02 3.96 -22.13
CA ALA A 359 25.63 4.82 -23.15
C ALA A 359 26.62 5.82 -22.53
N LEU A 360 26.24 6.49 -21.44
CA LEU A 360 27.12 7.41 -20.70
C LEU A 360 28.36 6.71 -20.15
N SER A 361 28.21 5.54 -19.53
CA SER A 361 29.33 4.74 -19.00
C SER A 361 30.30 4.32 -20.11
N SER A 362 29.79 3.96 -21.29
CA SER A 362 30.64 3.58 -22.42
C SER A 362 31.41 4.79 -22.99
N ALA A 363 30.77 5.97 -23.02
CA ALA A 363 31.40 7.20 -23.49
C ALA A 363 32.51 7.68 -22.54
N THR A 364 32.31 7.58 -21.21
CA THR A 364 33.36 7.92 -20.23
C THR A 364 34.52 6.94 -20.26
N SER A 365 34.28 5.63 -20.39
CA SER A 365 35.35 4.63 -20.57
C SER A 365 36.17 4.89 -21.83
N SER A 366 35.50 5.13 -22.98
CA SER A 366 36.17 5.45 -24.24
C SER A 366 36.97 6.75 -24.18
N TRP A 367 36.46 7.78 -23.48
CA TRP A 367 37.18 9.04 -23.29
C TRP A 367 38.43 8.86 -22.43
N LEU A 368 38.34 8.08 -21.34
CA LEU A 368 39.49 7.76 -20.48
C LEU A 368 40.56 6.95 -21.21
N GLU A 369 40.17 5.96 -22.02
CA GLU A 369 41.09 5.18 -22.86
C GLU A 369 41.75 6.04 -23.95
N SER A 370 41.08 7.07 -24.45
CA SER A 370 41.65 8.01 -25.42
C SER A 370 42.65 9.02 -24.81
N GLN A 371 42.77 9.08 -23.48
CA GLN A 371 43.68 9.95 -22.75
C GLN A 371 44.98 9.25 -22.30
N ASP A 372 45.38 8.14 -22.93
CA ASP A 372 46.74 7.60 -22.75
C ASP A 372 47.77 8.67 -23.17
N PHE A 373 48.25 9.43 -22.19
CA PHE A 373 49.35 10.37 -22.34
C PHE A 373 50.61 9.57 -22.64
N PRO A 374 51.34 9.85 -23.74
CA PRO A 374 52.62 9.22 -23.97
C PRO A 374 53.57 9.56 -22.80
N CYS A 375 54.16 8.53 -22.19
CA CYS A 375 55.09 8.61 -21.06
C CYS A 375 56.29 9.52 -21.33
#